data_AF-A0A0W8BWZ5-F1
#
_entry.id   AF-A0A0W8BWZ5-F1
#
_cell.length_a   1.000
_cell.length_b   1.000
_cell.length_c   1.000
_cell.angle_alpha   90.00
_cell.angle_beta   90.00
_cell.angle_gamma   90.00
#
_symmetry.space_group_name_H-M   'P 1'
#
loop_
_entity.id
_entity.type
_entity.pdbx_description
1 polymer ?
#
loop_
_entity_poly.entity_id
_entity_poly.type
_entity_poly.pdbx_seq_one_letter_code
_entity_poly.pdbx_strand_id
1 'polypeptide(L)'
;MRPSRKFLRLLTLLSFCCGVALLGFALHVVMTTDFGASAAALSALGMGVVLLSLLGFIGAGRDKSRLLLIFFFVNFLLVTGLFVACYTAFFFQDALESWVKHHWTANVLAALRDSSCCATYSEAVDYLEYRVVAIGAIGVACMLLVIASMYCVVRIVTVPIIMRSMLSVMNAIFTLLGTGLFIFGLSVKVHDEMTSGQRWIGFIGSKSKSRSLLLIYIIGLGSCLIALLVCSVSAFSFSDHLASTYNAHTSSTLACDINLSGCTNCTDMATEIIPCNGVLKTSDGFWVPCNSTSFNDGSMSSGSDCIEGMTVLNTKADQGYEQNDIAQCGKCPEWSASDVQAYLRSTLHLLGLFAVVVCLFMVVGFGSALVLRRSLAGYQTDSI
;
A
#
# COMPACT_ATOMS: atom_id res chain seq x y z
N MET A 1 35.96 1.22 25.05
CA MET A 1 34.78 1.76 24.35
C MET A 1 34.53 0.95 23.07
N ARG A 2 33.46 0.14 23.08
CA ARG A 2 33.25 -1.04 22.22
C ARG A 2 33.01 -0.67 20.74
N PRO A 3 33.66 -1.31 19.76
CA PRO A 3 33.59 -0.95 18.33
C PRO A 3 32.16 -0.87 17.76
N SER A 4 31.21 -1.65 18.31
CA SER A 4 29.80 -1.60 17.91
C SER A 4 29.13 -0.24 18.11
N ARG A 5 29.54 0.55 19.12
CA ARG A 5 28.99 1.90 19.35
C ARG A 5 29.48 2.92 18.34
N LYS A 6 30.75 2.81 17.91
CA LYS A 6 31.32 3.65 16.84
C LYS A 6 30.66 3.31 15.51
N PHE A 7 30.48 2.02 15.23
CA PHE A 7 29.80 1.55 14.03
C PHE A 7 28.32 1.95 14.02
N LEU A 8 27.61 1.87 15.16
CA LEU A 8 26.24 2.36 15.28
C LEU A 8 26.14 3.87 14.96
N ARG A 9 27.08 4.69 15.42
CA ARG A 9 27.10 6.12 15.09
C ARG A 9 27.27 6.38 13.59
N LEU A 10 28.15 5.61 12.93
CA LEU A 10 28.34 5.70 11.49
C LEU A 10 27.05 5.34 10.73
N LEU A 11 26.41 4.22 11.11
CA LEU A 11 25.14 3.80 10.51
C LEU A 11 24.03 4.83 10.72
N THR A 12 23.94 5.45 11.90
CA THR A 12 22.94 6.50 12.15
C THR A 12 23.22 7.77 11.35
N LEU A 13 24.49 8.10 11.07
CA LEU A 13 24.82 9.24 10.19
C LEU A 13 24.44 8.96 8.73
N LEU A 14 24.70 7.74 8.23
CA LEU A 14 24.29 7.34 6.89
C LEU A 14 22.75 7.34 6.77
N SER A 15 22.06 6.80 7.77
CA SER A 15 20.60 6.81 7.85
C SER A 15 20.04 8.22 7.90
N PHE A 16 20.72 9.16 8.59
CA PHE A 16 20.35 10.58 8.59
C PHE A 16 20.41 11.17 7.17
N CYS A 17 21.49 10.92 6.42
CA CYS A 17 21.60 11.39 5.04
C CYS A 17 20.48 10.83 4.15
N CYS A 18 20.13 9.54 4.30
CA CYS A 18 18.99 8.95 3.59
C CYS A 18 17.66 9.63 3.97
N GLY A 19 17.44 9.91 5.26
CA GLY A 19 16.25 10.60 5.73
C GLY A 19 16.12 12.02 5.17
N VAL A 20 17.23 12.76 5.08
CA VAL A 20 17.27 14.09 4.44
C VAL A 20 17.00 13.99 2.95
N ALA A 21 17.53 12.98 2.25
CA ALA A 21 17.22 12.75 0.86
C ALA A 21 15.72 12.50 0.64
N LEU A 22 15.09 11.65 1.47
CA LEU A 22 13.63 11.41 1.42
C LEU A 22 12.81 12.69 1.65
N LEU A 23 13.23 13.56 2.58
CA LEU A 23 12.61 14.87 2.80
C LEU A 23 12.76 15.79 1.58
N GLY A 24 13.93 15.80 0.94
CA GLY A 24 14.17 16.54 -0.29
C GLY A 24 13.27 16.07 -1.43
N PHE A 25 13.09 14.75 -1.57
CA PHE A 25 12.14 14.17 -2.53
C PHE A 25 10.69 14.54 -2.19
N ALA A 26 10.28 14.46 -0.93
CA ALA A 26 8.94 14.87 -0.52
C ALA A 26 8.64 16.32 -0.89
N LEU A 27 9.58 17.23 -0.61
CA LEU A 27 9.46 18.65 -0.94
C LEU A 27 9.39 18.86 -2.46
N HIS A 28 10.21 18.14 -3.22
CA HIS A 28 10.14 18.18 -4.67
C HIS A 28 8.77 17.72 -5.18
N VAL A 29 8.21 16.63 -4.65
CA VAL A 29 6.88 16.13 -5.02
C VAL A 29 5.80 17.17 -4.76
N VAL A 30 5.80 17.85 -3.60
CA VAL A 30 4.86 18.96 -3.32
C VAL A 30 4.98 20.08 -4.33
N MET A 31 6.20 20.44 -4.72
CA MET A 31 6.44 21.56 -5.63
C MET A 31 6.08 21.22 -7.08
N THR A 32 6.13 19.95 -7.48
CA THR A 32 5.89 19.53 -8.87
C THR A 32 4.53 18.89 -9.11
N THR A 33 3.81 18.51 -8.06
CA THR A 33 2.53 17.78 -8.16
C THR A 33 1.61 18.11 -7.00
N ASP A 34 0.29 17.99 -7.20
CA ASP A 34 -0.69 18.12 -6.13
C ASP A 34 -0.85 16.83 -5.30
N PHE A 35 0.15 15.94 -5.29
CA PHE A 35 0.16 14.70 -4.50
C PHE A 35 0.44 14.95 -3.01
N GLY A 36 -0.41 15.75 -2.35
CA GLY A 36 -0.25 16.13 -0.95
C GLY A 36 -0.17 14.93 0.00
N ALA A 37 -0.97 13.87 -0.23
CA ALA A 37 -0.96 12.68 0.61
C ALA A 37 0.36 11.87 0.50
N SER A 38 0.84 11.64 -0.72
CA SER A 38 2.09 10.92 -0.96
C SER A 38 3.30 11.69 -0.43
N ALA A 39 3.33 13.00 -0.64
CA ALA A 39 4.37 13.87 -0.09
C ALA A 39 4.33 13.95 1.45
N ALA A 40 3.14 14.01 2.05
CA ALA A 40 2.98 13.93 3.49
C ALA A 40 3.50 12.59 4.06
N ALA A 41 3.22 11.47 3.38
CA ALA A 41 3.73 10.16 3.78
C ALA A 41 5.27 10.07 3.67
N LEU A 42 5.84 10.51 2.55
CA LEU A 42 7.30 10.56 2.33
C LEU A 42 8.00 11.47 3.34
N SER A 43 7.43 12.64 3.63
CA SER A 43 7.98 13.57 4.61
C SER A 43 7.88 13.04 6.04
N ALA A 44 6.77 12.39 6.41
CA ALA A 44 6.62 11.73 7.70
C ALA A 44 7.64 10.59 7.88
N LEU A 45 7.84 9.76 6.85
CA LEU A 45 8.85 8.69 6.86
C LEU A 45 10.27 9.28 6.94
N GLY A 46 10.60 10.26 6.09
CA GLY A 46 11.90 10.94 6.09
C GLY A 46 12.21 11.62 7.42
N MET A 47 11.24 12.33 7.99
CA MET A 47 11.38 12.97 9.31
C MET A 47 11.53 11.93 10.41
N GLY A 48 10.78 10.82 10.35
CA GLY A 48 10.93 9.69 11.26
C GLY A 48 12.35 9.13 11.24
N VAL A 49 12.91 8.89 10.06
CA VAL A 49 14.30 8.43 9.87
C VAL A 49 15.30 9.42 10.47
N VAL A 50 15.12 10.72 10.23
CA VAL A 50 16.00 11.78 10.75
C VAL A 50 15.95 11.83 12.28
N LEU A 51 14.76 11.88 12.89
CA LEU A 51 14.59 11.91 14.35
C LEU A 51 15.17 10.66 15.01
N LEU A 52 14.96 9.50 14.42
CA LEU A 52 15.52 8.25 14.94
C LEU A 52 17.02 8.20 14.81
N SER A 53 17.57 8.70 13.70
CA SER A 53 19.01 8.80 13.50
C SER A 53 19.67 9.69 14.57
N LEU A 54 19.05 10.83 14.91
CA LEU A 54 19.49 11.69 16.02
C LEU A 54 19.41 10.97 17.37
N LEU A 55 18.30 10.27 17.64
CA LEU A 55 18.09 9.52 18.87
C LEU A 55 19.12 8.39 19.03
N GLY A 56 19.42 7.67 17.94
CA GLY A 56 20.45 6.63 17.89
C GLY A 56 21.86 7.16 18.11
N PHE A 57 22.18 8.30 17.50
CA PHE A 57 23.47 8.97 17.67
C PHE A 57 23.70 9.41 19.13
N ILE A 58 22.69 10.03 19.75
CA ILE A 58 22.73 10.45 21.17
C ILE A 58 22.78 9.22 22.09
N GLY A 59 21.98 8.19 21.80
CA GLY A 59 21.91 6.94 22.56
C GLY A 59 23.22 6.16 22.55
N ALA A 60 23.92 6.14 21.41
CA ALA A 60 25.23 5.54 21.30
C ALA A 60 26.28 6.25 22.18
N GLY A 61 26.11 7.57 22.42
CA GLY A 61 27.06 8.38 23.17
C GLY A 61 26.86 8.54 24.67
N ARG A 62 25.63 8.42 25.18
CA ARG A 62 25.35 8.66 26.60
C ARG A 62 25.28 7.40 27.47
N ASP A 63 25.66 6.23 26.96
CA ASP A 63 25.59 4.93 27.66
C ASP A 63 24.23 4.60 28.32
N LYS A 64 23.14 5.26 27.88
CA LYS A 64 21.78 5.03 28.40
C LYS A 64 21.11 3.88 27.66
N SER A 65 21.07 2.70 28.28
CA SER A 65 20.42 1.49 27.74
C SER A 65 18.92 1.67 27.44
N ARG A 66 18.21 2.47 28.23
CA ARG A 66 16.79 2.79 28.00
C ARG A 66 16.55 3.52 26.67
N LEU A 67 17.46 4.42 26.29
CA LEU A 67 17.33 5.19 25.06
C LEU A 67 17.60 4.33 23.82
N LEU A 68 18.55 3.38 23.93
CA LEU A 68 18.81 2.36 22.91
C LEU A 68 17.63 1.39 22.75
N LEU A 69 16.92 1.06 23.83
CA LEU A 69 15.69 0.26 23.76
C LEU A 69 14.58 1.01 23.02
N ILE A 70 14.33 2.27 23.37
CA ILE A 70 13.34 3.11 22.66
C ILE A 70 13.71 3.24 21.18
N PHE A 71 14.99 3.52 20.88
CA PHE A 71 15.50 3.54 19.50
C PHE A 71 15.16 2.23 18.77
N PHE A 72 15.46 1.08 19.36
CA PHE A 72 15.17 -0.22 18.75
C PHE A 72 13.68 -0.43 18.46
N PHE A 73 12.79 -0.04 19.39
CA PHE A 73 11.34 -0.17 19.22
C PHE A 73 10.80 0.68 18.08
N VAL A 74 11.18 1.96 18.05
CA VAL A 74 10.65 2.86 17.03
C VAL A 74 11.25 2.54 15.66
N ASN A 75 12.51 2.07 15.60
CA ASN A 75 13.09 1.57 14.34
C ASN A 75 12.43 0.29 13.85
N PHE A 76 11.96 -0.60 14.73
CA PHE A 76 11.21 -1.78 14.30
C PHE A 76 9.89 -1.40 13.59
N LEU A 77 9.17 -0.42 14.14
CA LEU A 77 7.98 0.14 13.49
C LEU A 77 8.33 0.86 12.18
N LEU A 78 9.42 1.64 12.18
CA LEU A 78 9.90 2.34 10.99
C LEU A 78 10.29 1.37 9.87
N VAL A 79 11.03 0.29 10.16
CA VAL A 79 11.41 -0.73 9.17
C VAL A 79 10.18 -1.38 8.56
N THR A 80 9.16 -1.63 9.37
CA THR A 80 7.88 -2.16 8.88
C THR A 80 7.21 -1.18 7.91
N GLY A 81 7.11 0.09 8.29
CA GLY A 81 6.53 1.13 7.44
C GLY A 81 7.34 1.35 6.15
N LEU A 82 8.67 1.35 6.23
CA LEU A 82 9.57 1.42 5.07
C LEU A 82 9.43 0.20 4.18
N PHE A 83 9.28 -1.00 4.76
CA PHE A 83 9.07 -2.23 3.98
C PHE A 83 7.78 -2.16 3.16
N VAL A 84 6.67 -1.74 3.78
CA VAL A 84 5.41 -1.52 3.08
C VAL A 84 5.60 -0.46 1.99
N ALA A 85 6.17 0.70 2.34
CA ALA A 85 6.36 1.81 1.40
C ALA A 85 7.26 1.45 0.21
N CYS A 86 8.35 0.71 0.43
CA CYS A 86 9.26 0.27 -0.63
C CYS A 86 8.57 -0.72 -1.56
N TYR A 87 7.87 -1.71 -1.01
CA TYR A 87 7.15 -2.67 -1.81
C TYR A 87 6.03 -2.00 -2.61
N THR A 88 5.27 -1.10 -1.99
CA THR A 88 4.26 -0.33 -2.71
C THR A 88 4.89 0.52 -3.80
N ALA A 89 6.07 1.09 -3.61
CA ALA A 89 6.75 1.84 -4.67
C ALA A 89 7.10 0.93 -5.86
N PHE A 90 7.71 -0.23 -5.64
CA PHE A 90 8.05 -1.14 -6.73
C PHE A 90 6.81 -1.71 -7.44
N PHE A 91 5.78 -2.08 -6.69
CA PHE A 91 4.55 -2.61 -7.28
C PHE A 91 3.73 -1.52 -7.97
N PHE A 92 3.75 -0.29 -7.44
CA PHE A 92 3.08 0.84 -8.07
C PHE A 92 3.66 1.15 -9.43
N GLN A 93 4.90 0.78 -9.75
CA GLN A 93 5.45 0.90 -11.11
C GLN A 93 4.53 0.25 -12.16
N ASP A 94 4.08 -0.99 -11.92
CA ASP A 94 3.22 -1.72 -12.84
C ASP A 94 1.79 -1.14 -12.93
N ALA A 95 1.34 -0.47 -11.87
CA ALA A 95 0.01 0.15 -11.80
C ALA A 95 0.01 1.64 -12.16
N LEU A 96 1.19 2.27 -12.24
CA LEU A 96 1.38 3.70 -12.46
C LEU A 96 0.89 4.07 -13.85
N GLU A 97 1.28 3.31 -14.88
CA GLU A 97 0.89 3.59 -16.27
C GLU A 97 -0.63 3.61 -16.42
N SER A 98 -1.30 2.58 -15.88
CA SER A 98 -2.77 2.47 -15.87
C SER A 98 -3.41 3.59 -15.04
N TRP A 99 -2.85 3.94 -13.88
CA TRP A 99 -3.37 5.04 -13.07
C TRP A 99 -3.23 6.40 -13.77
N VAL A 100 -2.06 6.69 -14.34
CA VAL A 100 -1.77 7.94 -15.07
C VAL A 100 -2.66 8.03 -16.31
N LYS A 101 -2.89 6.92 -17.02
CA LYS A 101 -3.80 6.85 -18.17
C LYS A 101 -5.19 7.38 -17.84
N HIS A 102 -5.78 6.97 -16.72
CA HIS A 102 -7.14 7.36 -16.33
C HIS A 102 -7.22 8.73 -15.62
N HIS A 103 -6.09 9.29 -15.19
CA HIS A 103 -6.04 10.56 -14.46
C HIS A 103 -5.28 11.67 -15.19
N TRP A 104 -4.83 11.46 -16.43
CA TRP A 104 -4.00 12.41 -17.18
C TRP A 104 -4.61 13.82 -17.25
N THR A 105 -5.92 13.91 -17.46
CA THR A 105 -6.65 15.18 -17.54
C THR A 105 -7.06 15.74 -16.17
N ALA A 106 -6.80 15.02 -15.07
CA ALA A 106 -7.16 15.45 -13.74
C ALA A 106 -6.27 16.61 -13.28
N ASN A 107 -6.84 17.49 -12.46
CA ASN A 107 -6.11 18.65 -11.91
C ASN A 107 -4.83 18.25 -11.16
N VAL A 108 -4.80 17.05 -10.57
CA VAL A 108 -3.66 16.53 -9.80
C VAL A 108 -2.37 16.45 -10.63
N LEU A 109 -2.50 16.22 -11.94
CA LEU A 109 -1.40 16.13 -12.91
C LEU A 109 -1.19 17.43 -13.69
N ALA A 110 -1.99 18.48 -13.46
CA ALA A 110 -1.89 19.73 -14.19
C ALA A 110 -0.52 20.41 -14.01
N ALA A 111 0.00 20.42 -12.78
CA ALA A 111 1.33 20.95 -12.48
C ALA A 111 2.46 20.17 -13.17
N LEU A 112 2.27 18.85 -13.36
CA LEU A 112 3.25 18.01 -14.04
C LEU A 112 3.25 18.30 -15.55
N ARG A 113 2.06 18.47 -16.15
CA ARG A 113 1.89 18.80 -17.57
C ARG A 113 2.37 20.20 -17.95
N ASP A 114 2.32 21.15 -17.02
CA ASP A 114 2.85 22.50 -17.21
C ASP A 114 4.40 22.53 -17.17
N SER A 115 5.02 21.45 -16.69
CA SER A 115 6.48 21.31 -16.68
C SER A 115 7.02 20.94 -18.07
N SER A 116 8.10 21.58 -18.48
CA SER A 116 8.73 21.32 -19.79
C SER A 116 9.28 19.91 -19.96
N CYS A 117 9.49 19.17 -18.86
CA CYS A 117 9.99 17.80 -18.90
C CYS A 117 8.91 16.72 -19.03
N CYS A 118 7.63 17.07 -18.85
CA CYS A 118 6.51 16.13 -18.79
C CYS A 118 5.29 16.64 -19.56
N ALA A 119 5.52 17.42 -20.62
CA ALA A 119 4.44 18.02 -21.41
C ALA A 119 3.61 16.96 -22.15
N THR A 120 4.23 15.83 -22.50
CA THR A 120 3.58 14.68 -23.15
C THR A 120 3.36 13.53 -22.17
N TYR A 121 2.37 12.68 -22.44
CA TYR A 121 2.05 11.51 -21.63
C TYR A 121 3.26 10.57 -21.49
N SER A 122 3.93 10.24 -22.60
CA SER A 122 5.05 9.28 -22.61
C SER A 122 6.22 9.77 -21.76
N GLU A 123 6.58 11.05 -21.88
CA GLU A 123 7.64 11.65 -21.08
C GLU A 123 7.27 11.74 -19.60
N ALA A 124 5.99 11.96 -19.30
CA ALA A 124 5.49 11.99 -17.92
C ALA A 124 5.54 10.60 -17.26
N VAL A 125 5.18 9.54 -17.99
CA VAL A 125 5.26 8.15 -17.49
C VAL A 125 6.72 7.77 -17.26
N ASP A 126 7.61 7.96 -18.23
CA ASP A 126 9.04 7.65 -18.10
C ASP A 126 9.66 8.38 -16.91
N TYR A 127 9.32 9.66 -16.74
CA TYR A 127 9.79 10.46 -15.60
C TYR A 127 9.28 9.92 -14.26
N LEU A 128 7.99 9.59 -14.16
CA LEU A 128 7.39 9.06 -12.93
C LEU A 128 7.92 7.67 -12.58
N GLU A 129 8.09 6.77 -13.55
CA GLU A 129 8.68 5.45 -13.34
C GLU A 129 10.10 5.56 -12.77
N TYR A 130 10.95 6.37 -13.38
CA TYR A 130 12.31 6.60 -12.89
C TYR A 130 12.31 7.12 -11.44
N ARG A 131 11.39 8.04 -11.11
CA ARG A 131 11.26 8.59 -9.76
C ARG A 131 10.80 7.55 -8.74
N VAL A 132 9.82 6.73 -9.09
CA VAL A 132 9.31 5.65 -8.23
C VAL A 132 10.40 4.63 -7.93
N VAL A 133 11.17 4.22 -8.95
CA VAL A 133 12.33 3.32 -8.78
C VAL A 133 13.39 3.95 -7.88
N ALA A 134 13.70 5.24 -8.06
CA ALA A 134 14.67 5.94 -7.22
C ALA A 134 14.23 6.01 -5.75
N ILE A 135 12.94 6.29 -5.48
CA ILE A 135 12.37 6.28 -4.13
C ILE A 135 12.45 4.87 -3.52
N GLY A 136 12.10 3.84 -4.29
CA GLY A 136 12.22 2.44 -3.88
C GLY A 136 13.66 2.07 -3.51
N ALA A 137 14.64 2.43 -4.33
CA ALA A 137 16.06 2.16 -4.09
C ALA A 137 16.59 2.86 -2.83
N ILE A 138 16.23 4.15 -2.63
CA ILE A 138 16.60 4.91 -1.42
C ILE A 138 15.93 4.28 -0.18
N GLY A 139 14.68 3.87 -0.31
CA GLY A 139 13.94 3.20 0.75
C GLY A 139 14.59 1.88 1.17
N VAL A 140 15.01 1.05 0.21
CA VAL A 140 15.74 -0.21 0.49
C VAL A 140 17.08 0.06 1.15
N ALA A 141 17.85 1.03 0.66
CA ALA A 141 19.12 1.43 1.29
C ALA A 141 18.91 1.89 2.74
N CYS A 142 17.88 2.71 2.98
CA CYS A 142 17.50 3.16 4.31
C CYS A 142 17.11 1.98 5.22
N MET A 143 16.30 1.05 4.71
CA MET A 143 15.89 -0.15 5.44
C MET A 143 17.10 -1.00 5.86
N LEU A 144 18.05 -1.24 4.96
CA LEU A 144 19.27 -2.01 5.27
C LEU A 144 20.12 -1.31 6.34
N LEU A 145 20.26 0.01 6.26
CA LEU A 145 20.97 0.80 7.28
C LEU A 145 20.29 0.71 8.65
N VAL A 146 18.95 0.81 8.69
CA VAL A 146 18.19 0.69 9.93
C VAL A 146 18.30 -0.73 10.50
N ILE A 147 18.17 -1.78 9.69
CA ILE A 147 18.34 -3.18 10.14
C ILE A 147 19.75 -3.40 10.70
N ALA A 148 20.78 -2.91 10.02
CA ALA A 148 22.16 -2.97 10.51
C ALA A 148 22.32 -2.24 11.85
N SER A 149 21.66 -1.08 12.02
CA SER A 149 21.67 -0.31 13.26
C SER A 149 20.98 -1.07 14.40
N MET A 150 19.84 -1.72 14.12
CA MET A 150 19.10 -2.55 15.07
C MET A 150 19.94 -3.75 15.52
N TYR A 151 20.63 -4.43 14.60
CA TYR A 151 21.54 -5.53 14.94
C TYR A 151 22.65 -5.09 15.90
N CYS A 152 23.22 -3.89 15.70
CA CYS A 152 24.21 -3.33 16.61
C CYS A 152 23.64 -3.10 18.02
N VAL A 153 22.39 -2.65 18.12
CA VAL A 153 21.71 -2.45 19.42
C VAL A 153 21.47 -3.77 20.14
N VAL A 154 21.05 -4.81 19.41
CA VAL A 154 20.89 -6.17 19.96
C VAL A 154 22.21 -6.69 20.56
N ARG A 155 23.33 -6.48 19.85
CA ARG A 155 24.68 -6.79 20.34
C ARG A 155 25.09 -5.99 21.59
N ILE A 156 24.57 -4.77 21.78
CA ILE A 156 24.91 -3.90 22.92
C ILE A 156 24.07 -4.21 24.16
N VAL A 157 22.76 -4.41 24.02
CA VAL A 157 21.79 -4.48 25.13
C VAL A 157 21.50 -5.92 25.59
N THR A 158 21.99 -6.93 24.87
CA THR A 158 21.71 -8.38 25.05
C THR A 158 20.26 -8.78 24.73
N VAL A 159 20.11 -9.90 24.02
CA VAL A 159 18.85 -10.41 23.46
C VAL A 159 17.72 -10.60 24.50
N PRO A 160 17.96 -11.17 25.70
CA PRO A 160 16.87 -11.50 26.63
C PRO A 160 16.13 -10.28 27.18
N ILE A 161 16.86 -9.18 27.43
CA ILE A 161 16.29 -7.93 27.95
C ILE A 161 15.38 -7.29 26.89
N ILE A 162 15.83 -7.27 25.64
CA ILE A 162 15.07 -6.73 24.50
C ILE A 162 13.80 -7.56 24.28
N MET A 163 13.90 -8.89 24.21
CA MET A 163 12.77 -9.77 23.94
C MET A 163 11.65 -9.66 24.98
N ARG A 164 12.00 -9.55 26.27
CA ARG A 164 11.02 -9.36 27.34
C ARG A 164 10.28 -8.02 27.21
N SER A 165 11.02 -6.96 26.93
CA SER A 165 10.44 -5.63 26.71
C SER A 165 9.60 -5.61 25.42
N MET A 166 10.02 -6.32 24.37
CA MET A 166 9.30 -6.37 23.09
C MET A 166 7.95 -7.02 23.23
N LEU A 167 7.90 -8.19 23.87
CA LEU A 167 6.66 -8.92 24.05
C LEU A 167 5.62 -8.09 24.82
N SER A 168 6.06 -7.32 25.83
CA SER A 168 5.17 -6.45 26.58
C SER A 168 4.65 -5.28 25.75
N VAL A 169 5.51 -4.60 25.00
CA VAL A 169 5.13 -3.42 24.19
C VAL A 169 4.25 -3.85 23.02
N MET A 170 4.62 -4.91 22.30
CA MET A 170 3.82 -5.43 21.19
C MET A 170 2.44 -5.87 21.64
N ASN A 171 2.33 -6.60 22.75
CA ASN A 171 1.02 -7.00 23.27
C ASN A 171 0.18 -5.82 23.73
N ALA A 172 0.79 -4.77 24.30
CA ALA A 172 0.07 -3.55 24.65
C ALA A 172 -0.50 -2.85 23.40
N ILE A 173 0.31 -2.73 22.34
CA ILE A 173 -0.11 -2.15 21.06
C ILE A 173 -1.22 -3.00 20.42
N PHE A 174 -1.05 -4.32 20.35
CA PHE A 174 -2.08 -5.21 19.81
C PHE A 174 -3.37 -5.18 20.61
N THR A 175 -3.28 -5.05 21.93
CA THR A 175 -4.48 -4.89 22.76
C THR A 175 -5.17 -3.57 22.45
N LEU A 176 -4.43 -2.46 22.37
CA LEU A 176 -5.00 -1.15 22.02
C LEU A 176 -5.65 -1.16 20.64
N LEU A 177 -4.93 -1.64 19.61
CA LEU A 177 -5.44 -1.73 18.25
C LEU A 177 -6.64 -2.69 18.16
N GLY A 178 -6.55 -3.85 18.81
CA GLY A 178 -7.65 -4.82 18.88
C GLY A 178 -8.90 -4.25 19.56
N THR A 179 -8.72 -3.48 20.65
CA THR A 179 -9.84 -2.78 21.30
C THR A 179 -10.41 -1.67 20.43
N GLY A 180 -9.56 -0.93 19.69
CA GLY A 180 -10.00 0.11 18.77
C GLY A 180 -10.82 -0.46 17.60
N LEU A 181 -10.31 -1.53 16.97
CA LEU A 181 -11.03 -2.27 15.92
C LEU A 181 -12.34 -2.87 16.44
N PHE A 182 -12.35 -3.34 17.68
CA PHE A 182 -13.57 -3.85 18.30
C PHE A 182 -14.60 -2.74 18.52
N ILE A 183 -14.19 -1.58 19.03
CA ILE A 183 -15.07 -0.41 19.18
C ILE A 183 -15.58 0.07 17.82
N PHE A 184 -14.71 0.14 16.82
CA PHE A 184 -15.08 0.50 15.46
C PHE A 184 -16.07 -0.50 14.86
N GLY A 185 -15.79 -1.80 14.98
CA GLY A 185 -16.70 -2.86 14.56
C GLY A 185 -18.05 -2.80 15.28
N LEU A 186 -18.08 -2.45 16.57
CA LEU A 186 -19.32 -2.19 17.29
C LEU A 186 -20.03 -0.93 16.79
N SER A 187 -19.31 0.14 16.43
CA SER A 187 -19.90 1.37 15.90
C SER A 187 -20.53 1.16 14.52
N VAL A 188 -19.89 0.35 13.65
CA VAL A 188 -20.45 -0.07 12.36
C VAL A 188 -21.64 -1.00 12.57
N LYS A 189 -21.55 -1.92 13.55
CA LYS A 189 -22.64 -2.82 13.94
C LYS A 189 -23.86 -2.11 14.57
N VAL A 190 -23.70 -0.89 15.07
CA VAL A 190 -24.84 -0.06 15.52
C VAL A 190 -25.55 0.59 14.33
N HIS A 191 -24.94 0.61 13.15
CA HIS A 191 -25.54 1.12 11.90
C HIS A 191 -25.98 0.01 10.94
N ASP A 192 -25.44 -1.20 11.04
CA ASP A 192 -25.92 -2.38 10.31
C ASP A 192 -26.35 -3.51 11.26
N GLU A 193 -27.62 -3.90 11.18
CA GLU A 193 -28.21 -5.04 11.90
C GLU A 193 -27.54 -6.36 11.51
N MET A 194 -26.39 -6.69 12.09
CA MET A 194 -25.85 -8.05 12.06
C MET A 194 -25.48 -8.56 13.46
N THR A 195 -26.37 -9.41 13.98
CA THR A 195 -26.17 -10.33 15.09
C THR A 195 -25.05 -11.32 14.75
N SER A 196 -23.94 -11.37 15.47
CA SER A 196 -23.78 -12.42 16.48
C SER A 196 -22.67 -12.04 17.47
N GLY A 197 -22.78 -12.56 18.68
CA GLY A 197 -21.86 -12.28 19.77
C GLY A 197 -20.75 -13.32 19.85
N GLN A 198 -19.55 -12.86 20.20
CA GLN A 198 -18.52 -13.66 20.85
C GLN A 198 -17.58 -12.71 21.63
N ARG A 199 -17.68 -12.77 22.96
CA ARG A 199 -16.65 -12.25 23.87
C ARG A 199 -15.45 -13.20 23.80
N TRP A 200 -14.22 -12.73 24.02
CA TRP A 200 -13.18 -13.48 24.76
C TRP A 200 -11.85 -12.71 24.97
N ILE A 201 -11.33 -12.83 26.21
CA ILE A 201 -10.00 -13.34 26.62
C ILE A 201 -8.76 -12.87 25.83
N GLY A 202 -8.28 -11.66 26.15
CA GLY A 202 -6.90 -11.24 25.81
C GLY A 202 -6.10 -10.69 27.00
N PHE A 203 -6.75 -10.33 28.10
CA PHE A 203 -6.15 -9.41 29.07
C PHE A 203 -5.37 -10.07 30.23
N ILE A 204 -5.65 -11.34 30.55
CA ILE A 204 -5.21 -11.93 31.83
C ILE A 204 -3.82 -12.61 31.75
N GLY A 205 -3.28 -12.83 30.54
CA GLY A 205 -2.06 -13.61 30.34
C GLY A 205 -0.73 -12.90 30.62
N SER A 206 -0.62 -11.58 30.41
CA SER A 206 0.69 -10.90 30.40
C SER A 206 1.23 -10.50 31.79
N LYS A 207 0.35 -10.31 32.77
CA LYS A 207 0.73 -9.97 34.16
C LYS A 207 0.90 -11.18 35.08
N SER A 208 0.36 -12.34 34.68
CA SER A 208 0.44 -13.58 35.43
C SER A 208 1.68 -14.36 34.99
N LYS A 209 2.63 -14.63 35.90
CA LYS A 209 3.80 -15.52 35.69
C LYS A 209 3.39 -17.01 35.48
N SER A 210 2.21 -17.27 34.96
CA SER A 210 1.68 -18.63 34.76
C SER A 210 2.20 -19.24 33.46
N ARG A 211 2.92 -20.36 33.57
CA ARG A 211 3.44 -21.15 32.44
C ARG A 211 2.32 -21.66 31.52
N SER A 212 1.14 -21.97 32.08
CA SER A 212 0.00 -22.49 31.32
C SER A 212 -0.65 -21.43 30.43
N LEU A 213 -0.77 -20.19 30.90
CA LEU A 213 -1.29 -19.08 30.09
C LEU A 213 -0.36 -18.73 28.92
N LEU A 214 0.96 -18.80 29.14
CA LEU A 214 1.95 -18.60 28.08
C LEU A 214 1.86 -19.70 27.00
N LEU A 215 1.54 -20.93 27.37
CA LEU A 215 1.41 -22.07 26.46
C LEU A 215 0.18 -21.92 25.56
N ILE A 216 -0.97 -21.54 26.13
CA ILE A 216 -2.20 -21.24 25.36
C ILE A 216 -1.96 -20.09 24.37
N TYR A 217 -1.26 -19.03 24.80
CA TYR A 217 -0.90 -17.91 23.93
C TYR A 217 0.02 -18.35 22.76
N ILE A 218 1.01 -19.21 23.03
CA ILE A 218 1.91 -19.77 21.99
C ILE A 218 1.12 -20.60 20.97
N ILE A 219 0.17 -21.44 21.42
CA ILE A 219 -0.67 -22.25 20.53
C ILE A 219 -1.58 -21.36 19.69
N GLY A 220 -2.26 -20.39 20.30
CA GLY A 220 -3.15 -19.47 19.58
C GLY A 220 -2.44 -18.61 18.54
N LEU A 221 -1.25 -18.09 18.89
CA LEU A 221 -0.40 -17.39 17.92
C LEU A 221 0.07 -18.31 16.80
N GLY A 222 0.48 -19.55 17.13
CA GLY A 222 0.91 -20.54 16.16
C GLY A 222 -0.19 -20.88 15.14
N SER A 223 -1.42 -21.12 15.60
CA SER A 223 -2.55 -21.39 14.72
C SER A 223 -2.92 -20.19 13.86
N CYS A 224 -2.90 -18.98 14.43
CA CYS A 224 -3.16 -17.75 13.68
C CYS A 224 -2.09 -17.50 12.60
N LEU A 225 -0.82 -17.79 12.92
CA LEU A 225 0.30 -17.68 12.00
C LEU A 225 0.20 -18.65 10.83
N ILE A 226 -0.18 -19.91 11.08
CA ILE A 226 -0.41 -20.88 9.99
C ILE A 226 -1.55 -20.40 9.08
N ALA A 227 -2.67 -19.95 9.66
CA ALA A 227 -3.80 -19.45 8.89
C ALA A 227 -3.41 -18.22 8.04
N LEU A 228 -2.70 -17.26 8.62
CA LEU A 228 -2.29 -16.05 7.90
C LEU A 228 -1.22 -16.32 6.84
N LEU A 229 -0.32 -17.28 7.04
CA LEU A 229 0.63 -17.70 6.01
C LEU A 229 -0.09 -18.34 4.83
N VAL A 230 -1.07 -19.22 5.08
CA VAL A 230 -1.89 -19.81 4.02
C VAL A 230 -2.65 -18.72 3.27
N CYS A 231 -3.31 -17.80 3.98
CA CYS A 231 -4.02 -16.67 3.36
C CYS A 231 -3.08 -15.80 2.51
N SER A 232 -1.89 -15.46 3.03
CA SER A 232 -0.91 -14.64 2.32
C SER A 232 -0.39 -15.31 1.05
N VAL A 233 0.03 -16.58 1.15
CA VAL A 233 0.49 -17.35 -0.02
C VAL A 233 -0.63 -17.51 -1.04
N SER A 234 -1.86 -17.76 -0.58
CA SER A 234 -3.01 -17.85 -1.49
C SER A 234 -3.32 -16.51 -2.18
N ALA A 235 -3.21 -15.38 -1.48
CA ALA A 235 -3.45 -14.06 -2.07
C ALA A 235 -2.47 -13.76 -3.21
N PHE A 236 -1.18 -14.08 -3.03
CA PHE A 236 -0.19 -13.91 -4.08
C PHE A 236 -0.34 -14.94 -5.20
N SER A 237 -0.43 -16.23 -4.85
CA SER A 237 -0.43 -17.33 -5.82
C SER A 237 -1.69 -17.40 -6.67
N PHE A 238 -2.85 -17.01 -6.13
CA PHE A 238 -4.12 -17.03 -6.86
C PHE A 238 -4.52 -15.65 -7.39
N SER A 239 -3.71 -14.60 -7.19
CA SER A 239 -4.03 -13.24 -7.67
C SER A 239 -4.37 -13.22 -9.16
N ASP A 240 -3.57 -13.91 -9.99
CA ASP A 240 -3.75 -13.96 -11.44
C ASP A 240 -4.99 -14.77 -11.85
N HIS A 241 -5.27 -15.87 -11.15
CA HIS A 241 -6.47 -16.69 -11.39
C HIS A 241 -7.76 -16.02 -10.94
N LEU A 242 -7.73 -15.34 -9.78
CA LEU A 242 -8.87 -14.56 -9.28
C LEU A 242 -9.14 -13.39 -10.23
N ALA A 243 -8.11 -12.60 -10.56
CA ALA A 243 -8.27 -11.45 -11.45
C ALA A 243 -8.78 -11.86 -12.85
N SER A 244 -8.28 -12.95 -13.42
CA SER A 244 -8.76 -13.46 -14.71
C SER A 244 -10.18 -14.02 -14.65
N THR A 245 -10.55 -14.73 -13.57
CA THR A 245 -11.91 -15.29 -13.41
C THR A 245 -12.95 -14.19 -13.24
N TYR A 246 -12.64 -13.13 -12.48
CA TYR A 246 -13.54 -11.98 -12.32
C TYR A 246 -13.67 -11.15 -13.61
N ASN A 247 -12.59 -11.05 -14.39
CA ASN A 247 -12.61 -10.34 -15.67
C ASN A 247 -13.36 -11.09 -16.78
N ALA A 248 -13.27 -12.42 -16.82
CA ALA A 248 -13.92 -13.24 -17.85
C ALA A 248 -15.45 -13.16 -17.84
N HIS A 249 -16.04 -12.64 -16.76
CA HIS A 249 -17.50 -12.56 -16.63
C HIS A 249 -18.05 -11.13 -16.65
N THR A 250 -17.29 -10.10 -16.25
CA THR A 250 -17.90 -8.84 -15.80
C THR A 250 -16.95 -7.63 -15.71
N SER A 251 -15.89 -7.49 -16.52
CA SER A 251 -14.91 -6.39 -16.34
C SER A 251 -15.53 -4.98 -16.33
N SER A 252 -16.50 -4.73 -17.22
CA SER A 252 -17.26 -3.48 -17.34
C SER A 252 -18.18 -3.21 -16.14
N THR A 253 -18.85 -4.24 -15.63
CA THR A 253 -19.76 -4.08 -14.49
C THR A 253 -18.99 -3.96 -13.18
N LEU A 254 -17.87 -4.67 -13.05
CA LEU A 254 -17.00 -4.66 -11.88
C LEU A 254 -16.32 -3.29 -11.70
N ALA A 255 -15.92 -2.65 -12.80
CA ALA A 255 -15.40 -1.28 -12.76
C ALA A 255 -16.42 -0.29 -12.16
N CYS A 256 -17.70 -0.48 -12.47
CA CYS A 256 -18.80 0.30 -11.90
C CYS A 256 -19.11 -0.07 -10.45
N ASP A 257 -19.13 -1.35 -10.08
CA ASP A 257 -19.37 -1.80 -8.70
C ASP A 257 -18.27 -1.29 -7.75
N ILE A 258 -17.03 -1.18 -8.23
CA ILE A 258 -15.89 -0.65 -7.49
C ILE A 258 -15.82 0.89 -7.55
N ASN A 259 -16.72 1.52 -8.33
CA ASN A 259 -16.79 2.97 -8.54
C ASN A 259 -15.44 3.57 -8.96
N LEU A 260 -14.82 2.96 -9.98
CA LEU A 260 -13.57 3.44 -10.56
C LEU A 260 -13.76 4.84 -11.15
N SER A 261 -12.74 5.68 -11.03
CA SER A 261 -12.78 7.05 -11.52
C SER A 261 -12.86 7.09 -13.06
N GLY A 262 -13.60 8.07 -13.57
CA GLY A 262 -13.75 8.28 -15.01
C GLY A 262 -14.84 7.43 -15.68
N CYS A 263 -15.50 6.53 -14.96
CA CYS A 263 -16.63 5.77 -15.49
C CYS A 263 -17.84 6.68 -15.77
N THR A 264 -18.33 6.67 -17.01
CA THR A 264 -19.46 7.54 -17.42
C THR A 264 -20.83 6.89 -17.32
N ASN A 265 -20.92 5.55 -17.29
CA ASN A 265 -22.19 4.82 -17.38
C ASN A 265 -22.23 3.62 -16.41
N CYS A 266 -22.67 3.87 -15.16
CA CYS A 266 -22.74 2.87 -14.09
C CYS A 266 -24.15 2.65 -13.52
N THR A 267 -25.19 2.87 -14.33
CA THR A 267 -26.57 2.61 -13.91
C THR A 267 -26.91 1.12 -13.96
N ASP A 268 -27.57 0.62 -12.91
CA ASP A 268 -27.91 -0.81 -12.76
C ASP A 268 -29.21 -1.22 -13.46
N MET A 269 -30.01 -0.25 -13.90
CA MET A 269 -31.27 -0.50 -14.57
C MET A 269 -31.03 -0.71 -16.07
N ALA A 270 -31.26 -1.94 -16.56
CA ALA A 270 -31.13 -2.30 -17.98
C ALA A 270 -31.99 -1.43 -18.93
N THR A 271 -32.99 -0.75 -18.40
CA THR A 271 -33.88 0.18 -19.12
C THR A 271 -33.39 1.63 -19.15
N GLU A 272 -32.32 1.97 -18.42
CA GLU A 272 -31.69 3.30 -18.37
C GLU A 272 -30.23 3.28 -18.87
N ILE A 273 -29.78 2.18 -19.48
CA ILE A 273 -28.52 2.18 -20.22
C ILE A 273 -28.71 3.18 -21.37
N ILE A 274 -28.13 4.36 -21.24
CA ILE A 274 -28.18 5.39 -22.27
C ILE A 274 -27.56 4.76 -23.53
N PRO A 275 -28.34 4.57 -24.62
CA PRO A 275 -27.77 4.06 -25.86
C PRO A 275 -26.70 5.05 -26.31
N CYS A 276 -25.49 4.55 -26.57
CA CYS A 276 -24.45 5.41 -27.09
C CYS A 276 -24.87 5.99 -28.43
N ASN A 277 -24.50 7.24 -28.64
CA ASN A 277 -24.81 7.96 -29.86
C ASN A 277 -24.09 7.40 -31.11
N GLY A 278 -23.19 6.42 -30.97
CA GLY A 278 -22.38 5.87 -32.06
C GLY A 278 -21.17 6.75 -32.40
N VAL A 279 -20.26 6.24 -33.23
CA VAL A 279 -19.01 6.93 -33.61
C VAL A 279 -18.87 7.07 -35.12
N LEU A 280 -18.34 8.21 -35.55
CA LEU A 280 -18.05 8.56 -36.95
C LEU A 280 -16.56 8.89 -37.07
N LYS A 281 -15.90 8.40 -38.13
CA LYS A 281 -14.52 8.81 -38.45
C LYS A 281 -14.54 10.03 -39.38
N THR A 282 -13.90 11.13 -38.96
CA THR A 282 -13.73 12.32 -39.79
C THR A 282 -12.65 12.09 -40.85
N SER A 283 -12.64 12.95 -41.87
CA SER A 283 -11.65 12.94 -42.97
C SER A 283 -10.19 13.05 -42.49
N ASP A 284 -9.98 13.62 -41.31
CA ASP A 284 -8.66 13.78 -40.68
C ASP A 284 -8.22 12.52 -39.91
N GLY A 285 -9.03 11.46 -39.93
CA GLY A 285 -8.76 10.20 -39.25
C GLY A 285 -9.24 10.13 -37.80
N PHE A 286 -9.93 11.17 -37.30
CA PHE A 286 -10.41 11.29 -35.92
C PHE A 286 -11.83 10.73 -35.73
N TRP A 287 -12.06 9.90 -34.72
CA TRP A 287 -13.40 9.51 -34.26
C TRP A 287 -14.10 10.65 -33.49
N VAL A 288 -15.38 10.84 -33.76
CA VAL A 288 -16.27 11.80 -33.10
C VAL A 288 -17.63 11.15 -32.81
N PRO A 289 -18.34 11.54 -31.75
CA PRO A 289 -19.69 11.02 -31.49
C PRO A 289 -20.65 11.46 -32.59
N CYS A 290 -21.53 10.57 -33.06
CA CYS A 290 -22.56 10.95 -34.02
C CYS A 290 -23.60 11.82 -33.31
N ASN A 291 -23.74 13.08 -33.70
CA ASN A 291 -24.73 13.96 -33.07
C ASN A 291 -26.14 13.58 -33.53
N SER A 292 -27.08 13.41 -32.60
CA SER A 292 -28.50 13.13 -32.84
C SER A 292 -29.27 14.34 -33.39
N THR A 293 -28.77 14.98 -34.45
CA THR A 293 -29.39 16.17 -35.09
C THR A 293 -29.39 16.12 -36.62
N SER A 294 -29.60 14.95 -37.22
CA SER A 294 -29.85 14.84 -38.67
C SER A 294 -31.00 13.89 -39.04
N PHE A 295 -32.07 13.89 -38.24
CA PHE A 295 -33.37 13.37 -38.66
C PHE A 295 -34.38 14.51 -38.76
N ASN A 296 -34.12 15.46 -39.66
CA ASN A 296 -35.15 16.32 -40.27
C ASN A 296 -34.49 17.14 -41.39
N ASP A 297 -34.21 16.50 -42.51
CA ASP A 297 -34.73 16.97 -43.79
C ASP A 297 -34.53 15.91 -44.87
N GLY A 298 -35.60 15.64 -45.60
CA GLY A 298 -35.70 14.54 -46.55
C GLY A 298 -34.73 14.70 -47.71
N SER A 299 -33.68 13.89 -47.73
CA SER A 299 -33.10 13.40 -48.97
C SER A 299 -32.51 12.02 -48.75
N MET A 300 -33.01 11.05 -49.51
CA MET A 300 -32.46 9.70 -49.57
C MET A 300 -31.06 9.76 -50.15
N SER A 301 -30.05 9.80 -49.29
CA SER A 301 -28.72 9.28 -49.59
C SER A 301 -28.37 8.27 -48.51
N SER A 302 -28.13 7.04 -48.94
CA SER A 302 -27.66 5.89 -48.19
C SER A 302 -26.82 6.28 -46.95
N GLY A 303 -27.29 5.93 -45.76
CA GLY A 303 -26.45 5.98 -44.55
C GLY A 303 -25.32 4.95 -44.62
N SER A 304 -24.21 5.17 -43.89
CA SER A 304 -23.30 4.07 -43.55
C SER A 304 -22.15 4.34 -42.58
N ASP A 305 -21.78 5.58 -42.21
CA ASP A 305 -20.48 5.77 -41.53
C ASP A 305 -20.56 6.01 -40.01
N CYS A 306 -21.77 5.99 -39.43
CA CYS A 306 -21.93 5.96 -37.98
C CYS A 306 -21.95 4.51 -37.50
N ILE A 307 -20.90 4.10 -36.77
CA ILE A 307 -20.83 2.79 -36.13
C ILE A 307 -21.63 2.87 -34.83
N GLU A 308 -22.84 2.29 -34.85
CA GLU A 308 -23.71 2.18 -33.68
C GLU A 308 -23.12 1.22 -32.64
N GLY A 309 -23.45 1.42 -31.36
CA GLY A 309 -22.97 0.56 -30.27
C GLY A 309 -21.51 0.76 -29.89
N MET A 310 -20.85 1.81 -30.37
CA MET A 310 -19.51 2.24 -29.98
C MET A 310 -19.56 3.65 -29.36
N THR A 311 -18.60 3.95 -28.48
CA THR A 311 -18.40 5.27 -27.89
C THR A 311 -16.96 5.73 -28.09
N VAL A 312 -16.74 7.04 -28.20
CA VAL A 312 -15.40 7.62 -28.30
C VAL A 312 -14.80 7.73 -26.90
N LEU A 313 -13.61 7.14 -26.72
CA LEU A 313 -12.88 7.18 -25.45
C LEU A 313 -12.14 8.51 -25.25
N ASN A 314 -11.58 9.08 -26.32
CA ASN A 314 -10.80 10.31 -26.28
C ASN A 314 -11.31 11.32 -27.31
N THR A 315 -12.03 12.34 -26.85
CA THR A 315 -12.64 13.35 -27.74
C THR A 315 -11.68 14.46 -28.19
N LYS A 316 -10.44 14.51 -27.67
CA LYS A 316 -9.41 15.48 -28.06
C LYS A 316 -8.07 14.81 -28.38
N ALA A 317 -7.35 15.37 -29.34
CA ALA A 317 -6.07 14.89 -29.85
C ALA A 317 -4.96 14.75 -28.78
N ASP A 318 -5.01 15.58 -27.74
CA ASP A 318 -3.95 15.67 -26.72
C ASP A 318 -4.43 15.23 -25.31
N GLN A 319 -5.54 14.51 -25.22
CA GLN A 319 -6.15 14.11 -23.95
C GLN A 319 -5.80 12.69 -23.46
N GLY A 320 -5.04 11.87 -24.19
CA GLY A 320 -4.84 10.48 -23.77
C GLY A 320 -3.66 9.71 -24.40
N TYR A 321 -3.52 8.48 -23.92
CA TYR A 321 -2.50 7.46 -24.26
C TYR A 321 -2.57 6.96 -25.71
N GLU A 322 -3.79 6.89 -26.26
CA GLU A 322 -4.02 6.58 -27.66
C GLU A 322 -4.72 7.75 -28.34
N GLN A 323 -4.22 8.08 -29.52
CA GLN A 323 -4.69 9.18 -30.35
C GLN A 323 -6.07 8.82 -30.90
N ASN A 324 -7.11 9.08 -30.10
CA ASN A 324 -8.51 8.89 -30.45
C ASN A 324 -8.93 7.42 -30.73
N ASP A 325 -9.52 6.77 -29.71
CA ASP A 325 -9.93 5.35 -29.77
C ASP A 325 -11.43 5.17 -29.47
N ILE A 326 -11.98 4.03 -29.87
CA ILE A 326 -13.41 3.68 -29.78
C ILE A 326 -13.60 2.38 -28.99
N ALA A 327 -14.59 2.35 -28.09
CA ALA A 327 -14.94 1.15 -27.32
C ALA A 327 -16.39 0.75 -27.53
N GLN A 328 -16.67 -0.55 -27.37
CA GLN A 328 -18.04 -1.05 -27.42
C GLN A 328 -18.83 -0.54 -26.21
N CYS A 329 -20.08 -0.17 -26.45
CA CYS A 329 -20.93 0.40 -25.44
C CYS A 329 -21.35 -0.61 -24.39
N GLY A 330 -21.18 -0.24 -23.13
CA GLY A 330 -21.46 -1.06 -21.96
C GLY A 330 -21.29 -0.27 -20.67
N LYS A 331 -21.29 -0.95 -19.52
CA LYS A 331 -20.95 -0.32 -18.24
C LYS A 331 -19.46 0.07 -18.24
N CYS A 332 -19.13 1.32 -17.93
CA CYS A 332 -17.75 1.84 -17.90
C CYS A 332 -16.78 1.35 -19.01
N PRO A 333 -17.00 1.74 -20.29
CA PRO A 333 -16.17 1.32 -21.42
C PRO A 333 -14.75 1.90 -21.40
N GLU A 334 -14.48 2.89 -20.54
CA GLU A 334 -13.17 3.54 -20.40
C GLU A 334 -12.10 2.61 -19.81
N TRP A 335 -12.51 1.57 -19.08
CA TRP A 335 -11.63 0.61 -18.45
C TRP A 335 -11.54 -0.69 -19.25
N SER A 336 -10.36 -0.98 -19.79
CA SER A 336 -10.12 -2.26 -20.46
C SER A 336 -10.09 -3.41 -19.46
N ALA A 337 -10.39 -4.63 -19.91
CA ALA A 337 -10.30 -5.82 -19.06
C ALA A 337 -8.89 -6.01 -18.47
N SER A 338 -7.84 -5.68 -19.24
CA SER A 338 -6.45 -5.68 -18.77
C SER A 338 -6.19 -4.64 -17.66
N ASP A 339 -6.77 -3.44 -17.78
CA ASP A 339 -6.62 -2.38 -16.78
C ASP A 339 -7.30 -2.76 -15.45
N VAL A 340 -8.51 -3.32 -15.52
CA VAL A 340 -9.22 -3.85 -14.34
C VAL A 340 -8.44 -5.02 -13.71
N GLN A 341 -7.83 -5.87 -14.54
CA GLN A 341 -6.97 -6.96 -14.05
C GLN A 341 -5.78 -6.43 -13.26
N ALA A 342 -5.08 -5.44 -13.82
CA ALA A 342 -3.91 -4.84 -13.21
C ALA A 342 -4.27 -4.16 -11.89
N TYR A 343 -5.41 -3.46 -11.84
CA TYR A 343 -5.92 -2.83 -10.63
C TYR A 343 -6.24 -3.86 -9.54
N LEU A 344 -7.02 -4.90 -9.84
CA LEU A 344 -7.37 -5.96 -8.89
C LEU A 344 -6.14 -6.71 -8.39
N ARG A 345 -5.21 -7.02 -9.30
CA ARG A 345 -3.92 -7.60 -8.96
C ARG A 345 -3.21 -6.72 -7.96
N SER A 346 -3.13 -5.41 -8.21
CA SER A 346 -2.52 -4.45 -7.29
C SER A 346 -3.11 -4.46 -5.90
N THR A 347 -4.44 -4.43 -5.80
CA THR A 347 -5.12 -4.47 -4.49
C THR A 347 -4.90 -5.79 -3.76
N LEU A 348 -4.91 -6.93 -4.48
CA LEU A 348 -4.66 -8.25 -3.89
C LEU A 348 -3.22 -8.41 -3.41
N HIS A 349 -2.23 -7.89 -4.15
CA HIS A 349 -0.84 -7.88 -3.73
C HIS A 349 -0.63 -7.00 -2.49
N LEU A 350 -1.30 -5.84 -2.40
CA LEU A 350 -1.29 -4.99 -1.22
C LEU A 350 -1.84 -5.72 0.02
N LEU A 351 -2.97 -6.42 -0.14
CA LEU A 351 -3.57 -7.24 0.92
C LEU A 351 -2.64 -8.38 1.35
N GLY A 352 -2.05 -9.08 0.38
CA GLY A 352 -1.06 -10.12 0.61
C GLY A 352 0.14 -9.60 1.40
N LEU A 353 0.62 -8.40 1.07
CA LEU A 353 1.72 -7.75 1.79
C LEU A 353 1.34 -7.41 3.23
N PHE A 354 0.17 -6.84 3.49
CA PHE A 354 -0.27 -6.60 4.86
C PHE A 354 -0.34 -7.90 5.67
N ALA A 355 -0.79 -8.99 5.06
CA ALA A 355 -0.77 -10.31 5.69
C ALA A 355 0.66 -10.79 6.00
N VAL A 356 1.63 -10.62 5.09
CA VAL A 356 3.06 -10.93 5.34
C VAL A 356 3.59 -10.13 6.52
N VAL A 357 3.31 -8.83 6.54
CA VAL A 357 3.75 -7.93 7.62
C VAL A 357 3.22 -8.42 8.97
N VAL A 358 1.93 -8.73 9.06
CA VAL A 358 1.32 -9.29 10.28
C VAL A 358 1.96 -10.63 10.65
N CYS A 359 2.26 -11.50 9.68
CA CYS A 359 2.98 -12.75 9.91
C CYS A 359 4.36 -12.50 10.54
N LEU A 360 5.13 -11.52 10.03
CA LEU A 360 6.44 -11.18 10.58
C LEU A 360 6.34 -10.72 12.04
N PHE A 361 5.35 -9.88 12.38
CA PHE A 361 5.12 -9.50 13.77
C PHE A 361 4.76 -10.70 14.64
N MET A 362 3.93 -11.63 14.14
CA MET A 362 3.58 -12.84 14.88
C MET A 362 4.78 -13.78 15.07
N VAL A 363 5.67 -13.93 14.08
CA VAL A 363 6.93 -14.67 14.21
C VAL A 363 7.80 -14.05 15.31
N VAL A 364 7.94 -12.72 15.32
CA VAL A 364 8.72 -12.01 16.35
C VAL A 364 8.09 -12.19 17.74
N GLY A 365 6.77 -12.08 17.86
CA GLY A 365 6.02 -12.31 19.10
C GLY A 365 6.18 -13.74 19.61
N PHE A 366 6.03 -14.72 18.72
CA PHE A 366 6.19 -16.15 19.01
C PHE A 366 7.62 -16.48 19.45
N GLY A 367 8.63 -16.00 18.70
CA GLY A 367 10.04 -16.18 19.06
C GLY A 367 10.39 -15.55 20.40
N SER A 368 9.87 -14.34 20.67
CA SER A 368 10.04 -13.65 21.95
C SER A 368 9.44 -14.46 23.11
N ALA A 369 8.24 -15.02 22.93
CA ALA A 369 7.57 -15.86 23.92
C ALA A 369 8.35 -17.16 24.19
N LEU A 370 8.91 -17.81 23.16
CA LEU A 370 9.75 -19.00 23.31
C LEU A 370 11.04 -18.73 24.08
N VAL A 371 11.74 -17.64 23.75
CA VAL A 371 12.97 -17.24 24.45
C VAL A 371 12.67 -16.91 25.91
N LEU A 372 11.57 -16.20 26.19
CA LEU A 372 11.14 -15.89 27.56
C LEU A 372 10.76 -17.15 28.35
N ARG A 373 10.11 -18.13 27.70
CA ARG A 373 9.80 -19.41 28.32
C ARG A 373 11.06 -20.17 28.71
N ARG A 374 12.07 -20.23 27.82
CA ARG A 374 13.35 -20.89 28.11
C ARG A 374 14.14 -20.19 29.22
N SER A 375 14.17 -18.85 29.24
CA SER A 375 14.89 -18.12 30.30
C SER A 375 14.24 -18.30 31.68
N LEU A 376 12.92 -18.38 31.76
CA LEU A 376 12.19 -18.68 33.01
C LEU A 376 12.35 -20.13 33.49
N ALA A 377 12.81 -21.06 32.64
CA ALA A 377 13.14 -22.42 33.05
C ALA A 377 14.50 -22.48 33.77
N GLY A 378 15.50 -21.75 33.28
CA GLY A 378 16.83 -21.68 33.91
C GLY A 378 16.85 -20.99 35.29
N TYR A 379 15.98 -20.00 35.50
CA TYR A 379 15.88 -19.33 36.82
C TYR A 379 15.32 -20.23 37.94
N GLN A 380 14.69 -21.36 37.63
CA GLN A 380 14.22 -22.31 38.64
C GLN A 380 15.27 -23.37 39.01
N THR A 381 16.30 -23.57 38.19
CA THR A 381 17.36 -24.55 38.49
C THR A 381 18.47 -23.95 39.36
N ASP A 382 18.61 -22.62 39.42
CA ASP A 382 19.60 -21.92 40.26
C ASP A 382 19.08 -21.60 41.69
N SER A 383 17.83 -21.96 42.01
CA SER A 383 17.21 -21.69 43.33
C SER A 383 16.89 -22.96 44.13
N ILE A 384 17.59 -24.06 43.85
CA ILE A 384 17.53 -25.30 44.65
C ILE A 384 18.91 -25.56 45.25
#